data_AF-A0A8J6YCX5-F1
#
_entry.id   AF-A0A8J6YCX5-F1
#
_cell.length_a   1.000
_cell.length_b   1.000
_cell.length_c   1.000
_cell.angle_alpha   90.00
_cell.angle_beta   90.00
_cell.angle_gamma   90.00
#
_symmetry.space_group_name_H-M   'P 1'
#
loop_
_entity.id
_entity.type
_entity.pdbx_description
1 polymer ?
#
loop_
_entity_poly.entity_id
_entity_poly.type
_entity_poly.pdbx_seq_one_letter_code
_entity_poly.pdbx_strand_id
1 'polypeptide(L)'
;MANEILKDEILSDDELDGVAGGTRIETFQDGNELYKRGLLSEDDALSSAPVRNMLHKMGYAGYEDKGGIINGNIYTDKSGNTITREQFWKNFDAENGTKIIR
;
A
#
# COMPACT_ATOMS: atom_id res chain seq x y z
N MET A 1 27.54 1.63 -1.11
CA MET A 1 27.17 0.21 -0.92
C MET A 1 25.65 0.14 -1.00
N ALA A 2 25.11 -0.14 -2.18
CA ALA A 2 23.68 -0.20 -2.42
C ALA A 2 23.44 -1.45 -3.25
N ASN A 3 23.12 -2.59 -2.62
CA ASN A 3 22.53 -3.78 -3.27
C ASN A 3 22.28 -4.97 -2.32
N GLU A 4 21.92 -4.76 -1.06
CA GLU A 4 21.61 -5.88 -0.15
C GLU A 4 20.32 -5.73 0.67
N ILE A 5 19.35 -4.94 0.19
CA ILE A 5 18.01 -4.88 0.81
C ILE A 5 16.96 -5.32 -0.21
N LEU A 6 17.02 -6.56 -0.68
CA LEU A 6 15.95 -7.11 -1.53
C LEU A 6 15.72 -8.63 -1.32
N LYS A 7 16.40 -9.28 -0.36
CA LYS A 7 16.45 -10.75 -0.34
C LYS A 7 15.55 -11.50 0.65
N ASP A 8 15.15 -10.91 1.76
CA ASP A 8 14.29 -11.59 2.73
C ASP A 8 13.23 -10.56 3.14
N GLU A 9 11.94 -10.64 2.82
CA GLU A 9 11.05 -11.79 2.83
C GLU A 9 10.15 -11.77 1.60
N ILE A 10 9.99 -12.93 0.96
CA ILE A 10 8.89 -13.13 0.04
C ILE A 10 7.63 -13.16 0.89
N LEU A 11 6.86 -12.05 0.90
CA LEU A 11 5.49 -12.11 1.40
C LEU A 11 4.80 -13.29 0.70
N SER A 12 4.26 -14.20 1.49
CA SER A 12 3.39 -15.26 0.99
C SER A 12 2.21 -14.64 0.23
N ASP A 13 1.57 -15.42 -0.65
CA ASP A 13 0.39 -14.96 -1.38
C ASP A 13 -0.72 -14.49 -0.39
N ASP A 14 -0.80 -15.11 0.79
CA ASP A 14 -1.68 -14.73 1.90
C ASP A 14 -1.33 -13.36 2.52
N GLU A 15 -0.07 -12.92 2.42
CA GLU A 15 0.36 -11.62 2.95
C GLU A 15 0.28 -10.50 1.91
N LEU A 16 0.28 -10.86 0.62
CA LEU A 16 -0.07 -9.97 -0.49
C LEU A 16 -1.58 -9.73 -0.58
N ASP A 17 -2.38 -10.56 0.09
CA ASP A 17 -3.80 -10.36 0.27
C ASP A 17 -4.07 -9.01 0.99
N GLY A 18 -4.86 -8.15 0.35
CA GLY A 18 -5.20 -6.84 0.87
C GLY A 18 -4.15 -5.73 0.69
N VAL A 19 -3.09 -5.94 -0.11
CA VAL A 19 -2.10 -4.92 -0.49
C VAL A 19 -2.45 -4.33 -1.86
N ALA A 20 -2.55 -3.00 -1.98
CA ALA A 20 -2.82 -2.32 -3.26
C ALA A 20 -1.66 -2.50 -4.27
N GLY A 21 -1.96 -2.62 -5.57
CA GLY A 21 -0.98 -2.79 -6.66
C GLY A 21 -0.53 -4.25 -6.91
N GLY A 22 -0.38 -5.06 -5.86
CA GLY A 22 -0.11 -6.50 -5.98
C GLY A 22 1.30 -6.86 -6.40
N THR A 23 2.17 -5.87 -6.50
CA THR A 23 3.60 -6.09 -6.62
C THR A 23 4.30 -5.52 -5.39
N ARG A 24 5.43 -6.14 -5.02
CA ARG A 24 6.27 -5.62 -3.93
C ARG A 24 6.77 -4.21 -4.24
N ILE A 25 7.09 -3.93 -5.49
CA ILE A 25 7.57 -2.63 -5.92
C ILE A 25 6.55 -1.56 -5.57
N GLU A 26 5.27 -1.80 -5.86
CA GLU A 26 4.20 -0.88 -5.50
C GLU A 26 4.01 -0.78 -3.99
N THR A 27 4.11 -1.88 -3.24
CA THR A 27 4.06 -1.84 -1.77
C THR A 27 5.16 -0.98 -1.17
N PHE A 28 6.40 -1.08 -1.67
CA PHE A 28 7.51 -0.21 -1.26
C PHE A 28 7.27 1.25 -1.64
N GLN A 29 6.75 1.50 -2.84
CA GLN A 29 6.41 2.86 -3.26
C GLN A 29 5.32 3.46 -2.38
N ASP A 30 4.33 2.66 -1.97
CA ASP A 30 3.27 3.07 -1.06
C ASP A 30 3.78 3.28 0.38
N GLY A 31 4.72 2.46 0.84
CA GLY A 31 5.44 2.71 2.08
C GLY A 31 6.16 4.06 2.07
N ASN A 32 6.82 4.41 0.96
CA ASN A 32 7.44 5.73 0.80
C ASN A 32 6.40 6.86 0.83
N GLU A 33 5.22 6.68 0.22
CA GLU A 33 4.14 7.67 0.30
C GLU A 33 3.61 7.86 1.73
N LEU A 34 3.52 6.79 2.53
CA LEU A 34 3.16 6.87 3.95
C LEU A 34 4.25 7.53 4.80
N TYR A 35 5.53 7.27 4.51
CA TYR A 35 6.67 7.89 5.18
C TYR A 35 6.72 9.40 4.94
N LYS A 36 6.54 9.85 3.70
CA LYS A 36 6.44 11.27 3.32
C LYS A 36 5.34 12.01 4.09
N ARG A 37 4.25 11.31 4.45
CA ARG A 37 3.13 11.83 5.24
C ARG A 37 3.32 11.68 6.75
N GLY A 38 4.41 11.03 7.17
CA GLY A 38 4.71 10.71 8.56
C GLY A 38 3.76 9.76 9.24
N LEU A 39 3.13 8.89 8.44
CA LEU A 39 2.31 7.80 8.92
C LEU A 39 3.15 6.57 9.28
N LEU A 40 4.32 6.40 8.64
CA LEU A 40 5.29 5.36 8.93
C LEU A 40 6.67 5.96 9.24
N SER A 41 7.47 5.19 9.98
CA SER A 41 8.92 5.42 10.08
C SER A 41 9.62 5.02 8.77
N GLU A 42 10.88 5.41 8.61
CA GLU A 42 11.68 5.01 7.44
C GLU A 42 11.83 3.49 7.38
N ASP A 43 12.09 2.85 8.52
CA ASP A 43 12.21 1.39 8.62
C ASP A 43 10.89 0.67 8.31
N ASP A 44 9.77 1.16 8.84
CA ASP A 44 8.45 0.56 8.58
C ASP A 44 8.01 0.72 7.12
N ALA A 45 8.42 1.81 6.46
CA ALA A 45 8.10 2.05 5.04
C ALA A 45 8.78 1.06 4.09
N LEU A 46 9.82 0.36 4.56
CA LEU A 46 10.51 -0.71 3.84
C LEU A 46 9.93 -2.10 4.14
N SER A 47 8.84 -2.19 4.90
CA SER A 47 8.19 -3.47 5.21
C SER A 47 6.73 -3.47 4.81
N SER A 48 6.31 -4.53 4.12
CA SER A 48 4.96 -4.62 3.57
C SER A 48 3.86 -4.75 4.63
N ALA A 49 4.14 -5.43 5.76
CA ALA A 49 3.17 -5.61 6.84
C ALA A 49 2.77 -4.27 7.50
N PRO A 50 3.72 -3.39 7.90
CA PRO A 50 3.40 -2.04 8.35
C PRO A 50 2.63 -1.20 7.31
N VAL A 51 3.01 -1.27 6.03
CA VAL A 51 2.31 -0.57 4.93
C VAL A 51 0.85 -1.01 4.84
N ARG A 52 0.62 -2.32 4.76
CA ARG A 52 -0.72 -2.92 4.73
C ARG A 52 -1.53 -2.50 5.95
N ASN A 53 -1.00 -2.71 7.15
CA ASN A 53 -1.70 -2.44 8.40
C ASN A 53 -2.06 -0.96 8.54
N MET A 54 -1.17 -0.05 8.09
CA MET A 54 -1.46 1.38 8.08
C MET A 54 -2.57 1.73 7.09
N LEU A 55 -2.51 1.24 5.86
CA LEU A 55 -3.56 1.47 4.87
C LEU A 55 -4.91 0.92 5.34
N HIS A 56 -4.93 -0.28 5.94
CA HIS A 56 -6.14 -0.89 6.54
C HIS A 56 -6.70 -0.04 7.67
N LYS A 57 -5.84 0.46 8.57
CA LYS A 57 -6.23 1.36 9.66
C LYS A 57 -6.86 2.67 9.14
N MET A 58 -6.43 3.12 7.97
CA MET A 58 -6.94 4.31 7.29
C MET A 58 -8.19 4.02 6.43
N GLY A 59 -8.69 2.78 6.44
CA GLY A 59 -9.88 2.36 5.69
C GLY A 59 -9.61 1.98 4.22
N TYR A 60 -8.35 1.74 3.86
CA TYR A 60 -7.91 1.30 2.53
C TYR A 60 -7.39 -0.14 2.56
N ALA A 61 -8.16 -1.04 3.16
CA ALA A 61 -7.91 -2.45 2.95
C ALA A 61 -8.19 -2.80 1.49
N GLY A 62 -7.24 -3.45 0.82
CA GLY A 62 -7.50 -4.00 -0.49
C GLY A 62 -8.68 -4.97 -0.43
N TYR A 63 -9.66 -4.72 -1.30
CA TYR A 63 -10.61 -5.67 -1.91
C TYR A 63 -11.88 -6.03 -1.12
N GLU A 64 -13.03 -5.76 -1.75
CA GLU A 64 -14.16 -6.67 -1.65
C GLU A 64 -13.66 -8.07 -2.03
N ASP A 65 -13.65 -8.99 -1.08
CA ASP A 65 -13.47 -10.42 -1.32
C ASP A 65 -14.49 -10.90 -2.36
N LYS A 66 -14.03 -11.10 -3.61
CA LYS A 66 -14.79 -11.81 -4.66
C LYS A 66 -14.35 -13.27 -4.81
N GLY A 67 -13.82 -13.88 -3.76
CA GLY A 67 -13.65 -15.33 -3.65
C GLY A 67 -12.68 -15.93 -4.67
N GLY A 68 -11.51 -15.32 -4.89
CA GLY A 68 -10.53 -15.87 -5.82
C GLY A 68 -9.14 -15.26 -5.67
N ILE A 69 -8.18 -16.13 -5.34
CA ILE A 69 -6.78 -15.90 -4.91
C ILE A 69 -5.93 -15.00 -5.86
N ILE A 70 -6.41 -14.63 -7.06
CA ILE A 70 -5.59 -13.90 -8.06
C ILE A 70 -6.47 -12.97 -8.93
N ASN A 71 -7.27 -12.10 -8.33
CA ASN A 71 -7.90 -11.00 -9.09
C ASN A 71 -7.17 -9.70 -8.76
N GLY A 72 -6.09 -9.48 -9.52
CA GLY A 72 -5.25 -8.29 -9.64
C GLY A 72 -5.49 -7.22 -8.59
N ASN A 73 -4.53 -7.05 -7.69
CA ASN A 73 -4.58 -6.00 -6.71
C ASN A 73 -4.58 -4.62 -7.40
N ILE A 74 -5.77 -4.10 -7.68
CA ILE A 74 -6.00 -2.83 -8.36
C ILE A 74 -6.33 -1.76 -7.31
N TYR A 75 -5.84 -0.53 -7.50
CA TYR A 75 -6.25 0.60 -6.68
C TYR A 75 -7.73 0.91 -6.94
N THR A 76 -8.53 1.00 -5.88
CA THR A 76 -9.95 1.33 -5.97
C THR A 76 -10.28 2.57 -5.15
N ASP A 77 -11.30 3.32 -5.59
CA ASP A 77 -11.92 4.34 -4.75
C ASP A 77 -12.83 3.70 -3.69
N LYS A 78 -13.35 4.50 -2.76
CA LYS A 78 -14.28 4.04 -1.73
C LYS A 78 -15.61 3.49 -2.26
N SER A 79 -15.91 3.69 -3.54
CA SER A 79 -17.10 3.14 -4.21
C SER A 79 -16.79 1.84 -4.96
N GLY A 80 -15.55 1.33 -4.89
CA GLY A 80 -15.10 0.11 -5.56
C GLY A 80 -14.72 0.29 -7.02
N ASN A 81 -14.63 1.53 -7.54
CA ASN A 81 -14.20 1.76 -8.92
C ASN A 81 -12.67 1.69 -9.01
N THR A 82 -12.17 1.00 -10.04
CA THR A 82 -10.75 1.03 -10.40
C THR A 82 -10.27 2.45 -10.70
N ILE A 83 -9.18 2.86 -10.06
CA ILE A 83 -8.51 4.15 -10.25
C ILE A 83 -7.00 3.96 -10.47
N THR A 84 -6.32 5.01 -10.90
CA THR A 84 -4.86 5.01 -10.96
C THR A 84 -4.26 5.17 -9.56
N ARG A 85 -3.01 4.72 -9.38
CA ARG A 85 -2.24 4.94 -8.15
C ARG A 85 -2.13 6.43 -7.78
N GLU A 86 -1.93 7.29 -8.78
CA GLU A 86 -1.88 8.74 -8.57
C GLU A 86 -3.21 9.28 -8.03
N GLN A 87 -4.32 8.86 -8.64
CA GLN A 87 -5.66 9.26 -8.19
C GLN A 87 -5.97 8.72 -6.78
N PHE A 88 -5.51 7.51 -6.45
CA PHE A 88 -5.62 6.94 -5.11
C PHE A 88 -4.95 7.86 -4.07
N TRP A 89 -3.69 8.23 -4.27
CA TRP A 89 -2.97 9.08 -3.32
C TRP A 89 -3.53 10.50 -3.24
N LYS A 90 -4.06 11.04 -4.34
CA LYS A 90 -4.79 12.31 -4.33
C LYS A 90 -6.06 12.24 -3.48
N ASN A 91 -6.82 11.16 -3.58
CA ASN A 91 -8.01 10.94 -2.77
C ASN A 91 -7.65 10.71 -1.30
N PHE A 92 -6.60 9.91 -1.05
CA PHE A 92 -6.11 9.61 0.29
C PHE A 92 -5.85 10.88 1.10
N ASP A 93 -5.15 11.86 0.51
CA ASP A 93 -4.88 13.13 1.20
C ASP A 93 -6.15 13.92 1.53
N ALA A 94 -7.06 14.03 0.57
CA ALA A 94 -8.32 14.74 0.76
C ALA A 94 -9.22 14.08 1.82
N GLU A 95 -9.27 12.75 1.83
CA GLU A 95 -10.16 11.97 2.70
C GLU A 95 -9.64 11.84 4.14
N ASN A 96 -8.31 11.87 4.33
CA ASN A 96 -7.69 11.69 5.65
C ASN A 96 -7.10 12.98 6.23
N GLY A 97 -7.17 14.08 5.48
CA GLY A 97 -6.53 15.35 5.88
C GLY A 97 -5.01 15.22 5.99
N THR A 98 -4.40 14.29 5.25
CA THR A 98 -2.95 14.11 5.22
C THR A 98 -2.31 15.02 4.19
N LYS A 99 -1.01 15.27 4.35
CA LYS A 99 -0.18 16.01 3.40
C LYS A 99 1.25 15.52 3.48
N ILE A 100 2.01 15.73 2.42
CA ILE A 100 3.45 15.48 2.40
C ILE A 100 4.13 16.46 3.37
N ILE A 101 4.94 15.94 4.28
CA ILE A 101 5.67 16.68 5.31
C ILE A 101 7.19 16.37 5.31
N ARG A 102 7.64 15.44 4.47
CA ARG A 102 9.05 15.08 4.25
C ARG A 102 9.34 14.94 2.77
#